data_AF-A0A397VGU4-F1
#
_entry.id   AF-A0A397VGU4-F1
#
_cell.length_a   1.000
_cell.length_b   1.000
_cell.length_c   1.000
_cell.angle_alpha   90.00
_cell.angle_beta   90.00
_cell.angle_gamma   90.00
#
_symmetry.space_group_name_H-M   'P 1'
#
loop_
_entity.id
_entity.type
_entity.pdbx_description
1 polymer ?
#
loop_
_entity_poly.entity_id
_entity_poly.type
_entity_poly.pdbx_seq_one_letter_code
_entity_poly.pdbx_strand_id
1 'polypeptide(L)'
;MKRYGESLSDLNTSLEIEPNNAEALRIRGETCHNMNKYEESLADLNKSLKIEPNNADALRIRGETYRKMNRYGESLSDLNISLEIEPNNAGGLRIRGETYRMMNRYEESLADLNKSLEIEPNHAEALSNCGETYRMMNRYEESLADLNKSLEIEPNNAVALRIRGEIYRIMKRYEASLPDLNKSLEIEPNHAEALSNRGETYRMMNRYEEALADLNKSLEINPYNAEALRNRVATYYALTRYEESHKDLVRYKSLEGCMNCRYYNTSKTWCRLCDPKRIIRGWSSENKEIDECVKKFQIKATKYEKLIEWIPFDKLVGLQIIGKGGFGTIYSATWLDGKPIIKNNLQARDQSCKVALKTLSTLKEREYLINQCKTMMKSFVTDLGLSKSLKESASKGEIYGVMPYIAPEILLGEEYTQAADIYSLGIIMTELSTGKRPFHGSPFNSGLALNICNGLRPGFSEKTPKCYIELANQCMDSNPRNRPSAKDISSKFSKWRMILMMPWISNNEESDIKRSFISANEEIKTTQIIFPNLQNSLYTSRLINTKEIKLTYESYESAKFRGNFN
;
A
#
# COMPACT_ATOMS: atom_id res chain seq x y z
N MET A 1 0.65 -8.65 43.34
CA MET A 1 1.14 -10.03 43.11
C MET A 1 1.32 -10.83 44.39
N LYS A 2 2.03 -10.34 45.43
CA LYS A 2 2.28 -11.11 46.67
C LYS A 2 1.00 -11.63 47.37
N ARG A 3 -0.04 -10.78 47.50
CA ARG A 3 -1.34 -11.13 48.12
C ARG A 3 -2.17 -12.17 47.36
N TYR A 4 -2.07 -12.22 46.03
CA TYR A 4 -2.80 -13.22 45.22
C TYR A 4 -2.11 -14.58 45.23
N GLY A 5 -0.78 -14.63 45.36
CA GLY A 5 -0.04 -15.88 45.48
C GLY A 5 -0.31 -16.61 46.80
N GLU A 6 -0.35 -15.88 47.92
CA GLU A 6 -0.72 -16.42 49.24
C GLU A 6 -2.17 -16.92 49.23
N SER A 7 -3.11 -16.12 48.71
CA SER A 7 -4.51 -16.52 48.56
C SER A 7 -4.70 -17.78 47.69
N LEU A 8 -3.97 -17.92 46.57
CA LEU A 8 -4.01 -19.14 45.76
C LEU A 8 -3.49 -20.37 46.51
N SER A 9 -2.43 -20.22 47.32
CA SER A 9 -1.86 -21.32 48.10
C SER A 9 -2.85 -21.84 49.14
N ASP A 10 -3.53 -20.94 49.85
CA ASP A 10 -4.52 -21.29 50.85
C ASP A 10 -5.75 -21.94 50.20
N LEU A 11 -6.21 -21.41 49.06
CA LEU A 11 -7.33 -21.98 48.30
C LEU A 11 -6.99 -23.36 47.72
N ASN A 12 -5.75 -23.57 47.28
CA ASN A 12 -5.30 -24.90 46.83
C ASN A 12 -5.34 -25.92 47.97
N THR A 13 -4.81 -25.56 49.15
CA THR A 13 -4.85 -26.42 50.34
C THR A 13 -6.30 -26.71 50.75
N SER A 14 -7.17 -25.70 50.73
CA SER A 14 -8.60 -25.86 51.02
C SER A 14 -9.28 -26.83 50.04
N LEU A 15 -8.97 -26.75 48.75
CA LEU A 15 -9.54 -27.62 47.72
C LEU A 15 -8.89 -29.01 47.64
N GLU A 16 -7.73 -29.21 48.25
CA GLU A 16 -7.17 -30.55 48.52
C GLU A 16 -7.95 -31.27 49.61
N ILE A 17 -8.40 -30.54 50.64
CA ILE A 17 -9.20 -31.07 51.75
C ILE A 17 -10.67 -31.25 51.33
N GLU A 18 -11.24 -30.27 50.65
CA GLU A 18 -12.64 -30.25 50.18
C GLU A 18 -12.74 -29.94 48.68
N PRO A 19 -12.55 -30.93 47.78
CA PRO A 19 -12.50 -30.69 46.34
C PRO A 19 -13.77 -30.12 45.69
N ASN A 20 -14.92 -30.23 46.37
CA ASN A 20 -16.23 -29.79 45.89
C ASN A 20 -16.78 -28.58 46.68
N ASN A 21 -15.91 -27.77 47.29
CA ASN A 21 -16.32 -26.52 47.91
C ASN A 21 -16.56 -25.45 46.84
N ALA A 22 -17.84 -25.16 46.54
CA ALA A 22 -18.24 -24.26 45.45
C ALA A 22 -17.71 -22.83 45.62
N GLU A 23 -17.67 -22.33 46.86
CA GLU A 23 -17.21 -20.99 47.19
C GLU A 23 -15.68 -20.87 47.05
N ALA A 24 -14.93 -21.86 47.56
CA ALA A 24 -13.47 -21.89 47.38
C ALA A 24 -13.09 -21.97 45.90
N LEU A 25 -13.83 -22.75 45.09
CA LEU A 25 -13.67 -22.78 43.63
C LEU A 25 -13.97 -21.43 42.98
N ARG A 26 -15.04 -20.74 43.40
CA ARG A 26 -15.41 -19.41 42.89
C ARG A 26 -14.32 -18.38 43.16
N ILE A 27 -13.85 -18.28 44.41
CA ILE A 27 -12.82 -17.33 44.84
C ILE A 27 -11.48 -17.64 44.14
N ARG A 28 -11.13 -18.93 43.97
CA ARG A 28 -9.92 -19.31 43.23
C ARG A 28 -10.05 -18.94 41.76
N GLY A 29 -11.21 -19.16 41.16
CA GLY A 29 -11.54 -18.72 39.81
C GLY A 29 -11.40 -17.21 39.63
N GLU A 30 -11.93 -16.41 40.56
CA GLU A 30 -11.79 -14.95 40.57
C GLU A 30 -10.34 -14.49 40.72
N THR A 31 -9.58 -15.15 41.59
CA THR A 31 -8.16 -14.85 41.79
C THR A 31 -7.35 -15.16 40.52
N CYS A 32 -7.64 -16.28 39.87
CA CYS A 32 -7.06 -16.62 38.57
C CYS A 32 -7.43 -15.59 37.48
N HIS A 33 -8.68 -15.11 37.46
CA HIS A 33 -9.12 -14.04 36.55
C HIS A 33 -8.28 -12.78 36.73
N ASN A 34 -8.15 -12.30 37.97
CA ASN A 34 -7.38 -11.10 38.32
C ASN A 34 -5.87 -11.24 37.99
N MET A 35 -5.38 -12.47 37.88
CA MET A 35 -4.01 -12.79 37.45
C MET A 35 -3.88 -13.01 35.93
N ASN A 36 -4.94 -12.77 35.15
CA ASN A 36 -5.03 -13.05 33.71
C ASN A 36 -4.88 -14.54 33.33
N LYS A 37 -5.10 -15.46 34.28
CA LYS A 37 -5.08 -16.91 34.07
C LYS A 37 -6.49 -17.40 33.68
N TYR A 38 -6.95 -16.98 32.51
CA TYR A 38 -8.35 -17.12 32.13
C TYR A 38 -8.82 -18.58 32.01
N GLU A 39 -8.01 -19.49 31.47
CA GLU A 39 -8.38 -20.91 31.36
C GLU A 39 -8.49 -21.60 32.74
N GLU A 40 -7.56 -21.31 33.66
CA GLU A 40 -7.63 -21.79 35.05
C GLU A 40 -8.87 -21.23 35.75
N SER A 41 -9.15 -19.94 35.54
CA SER A 41 -10.35 -19.27 36.05
C SER A 41 -11.64 -19.96 35.57
N LEU A 42 -11.77 -20.19 34.26
CA LEU A 42 -12.92 -20.88 33.68
C LEU A 42 -13.08 -22.31 34.21
N ALA A 43 -11.99 -23.05 34.40
CA ALA A 43 -12.05 -24.41 34.92
C ALA A 43 -12.66 -24.48 36.33
N ASP A 44 -12.26 -23.56 37.21
CA ASP A 44 -12.77 -23.51 38.58
C ASP A 44 -14.21 -22.96 38.64
N LEU A 45 -14.50 -21.90 37.87
CA LEU A 45 -15.85 -21.35 37.79
C LEU A 45 -16.85 -22.35 37.21
N ASN A 46 -16.44 -23.18 36.23
CA ASN A 46 -17.26 -24.26 35.70
C ASN A 46 -17.56 -25.34 36.75
N LYS A 47 -16.58 -25.69 37.59
CA LYS A 47 -16.80 -26.64 38.70
C LYS A 47 -17.71 -26.04 39.76
N SER A 48 -17.47 -24.79 40.15
CA SER A 48 -18.31 -24.05 41.10
C SER A 48 -19.77 -24.01 40.63
N LEU A 49 -20.02 -23.62 39.38
CA LEU A 49 -21.36 -23.55 38.80
C LEU A 49 -22.00 -24.91 38.51
N LYS A 50 -21.22 -26.00 38.49
CA LYS A 50 -21.78 -27.35 38.46
C LYS A 50 -22.38 -27.76 39.81
N ILE A 51 -21.83 -27.22 40.91
CA ILE A 51 -22.29 -27.47 42.27
C ILE A 51 -23.41 -26.48 42.64
N GLU A 52 -23.24 -25.21 42.30
CA GLU A 52 -24.22 -24.13 42.53
C GLU A 52 -24.56 -23.41 41.21
N PRO A 53 -25.52 -23.91 40.42
CA PRO A 53 -25.80 -23.37 39.08
C PRO A 53 -26.31 -21.92 39.05
N ASN A 54 -26.94 -21.46 40.15
CA ASN A 54 -27.55 -20.14 40.25
C ASN A 54 -26.73 -19.17 41.11
N ASN A 55 -25.40 -19.34 41.15
CA ASN A 55 -24.52 -18.41 41.84
C ASN A 55 -24.24 -17.20 40.92
N ALA A 56 -24.90 -16.06 41.20
CA ALA A 56 -24.87 -14.86 40.36
C ALA A 56 -23.45 -14.30 40.18
N ASP A 57 -22.63 -14.30 41.23
CA ASP A 57 -21.25 -13.82 41.19
C ASP A 57 -20.35 -14.74 40.36
N ALA A 58 -20.46 -16.05 40.54
CA ALA A 58 -19.69 -17.01 39.74
C ALA A 58 -20.04 -16.87 38.24
N LEU A 59 -21.32 -16.69 37.90
CA LEU A 59 -21.77 -16.40 36.53
C LEU A 59 -21.20 -15.08 36.02
N ARG A 60 -21.25 -14.00 36.82
CA ARG A 60 -20.71 -12.68 36.44
C ARG A 60 -19.22 -12.74 36.13
N ILE A 61 -18.43 -13.36 37.01
CA ILE A 61 -16.97 -13.49 36.86
C ILE A 61 -16.63 -14.39 35.67
N ARG A 62 -17.39 -15.47 35.44
CA ARG A 62 -17.19 -16.35 34.27
C ARG A 62 -17.54 -15.62 32.97
N GLY A 63 -18.62 -14.85 32.97
CA GLY A 63 -19.00 -13.98 31.87
C GLY A 63 -17.92 -12.95 31.55
N GLU A 64 -17.40 -12.26 32.56
CA GLU A 64 -16.28 -11.32 32.39
C GLU A 64 -15.02 -12.00 31.83
N THR A 65 -14.71 -13.20 32.31
CA THR A 65 -13.59 -14.00 31.82
C THR A 65 -13.76 -14.35 30.34
N TYR A 66 -14.95 -14.79 29.93
CA TYR A 66 -15.27 -15.01 28.52
C TYR A 66 -15.11 -13.74 27.68
N ARG A 67 -15.58 -12.58 28.17
CA ARG A 67 -15.41 -11.30 27.49
C ARG A 67 -13.94 -10.93 27.28
N LYS A 68 -13.09 -11.08 28.30
CA LYS A 68 -11.63 -10.84 28.19
C LYS A 68 -10.95 -11.78 27.19
N MET A 69 -11.52 -12.96 26.96
CA MET A 69 -11.10 -13.92 25.93
C MET A 69 -11.75 -13.70 24.55
N ASN A 70 -12.55 -12.64 24.38
CA ASN A 70 -13.33 -12.34 23.17
C ASN A 70 -14.44 -13.36 22.84
N ARG A 71 -14.87 -14.15 23.82
CA ARG A 71 -15.98 -15.11 23.74
C ARG A 71 -17.29 -14.44 24.15
N TYR A 72 -17.73 -13.48 23.34
CA TYR A 72 -18.82 -12.57 23.72
C TYR A 72 -20.19 -13.26 23.84
N GLY A 73 -20.45 -14.31 23.06
CA GLY A 73 -21.70 -15.06 23.14
C GLY A 73 -21.86 -15.77 24.48
N GLU A 74 -20.83 -16.48 24.92
CA GLU A 74 -20.83 -17.13 26.24
C GLU A 74 -20.85 -16.11 27.38
N SER A 75 -20.14 -14.98 27.23
CA SER A 75 -20.20 -13.85 28.17
C SER A 75 -21.64 -13.38 28.38
N LEU A 76 -22.37 -13.08 27.30
CA LEU A 76 -23.76 -12.61 27.40
C LEU A 76 -24.68 -13.65 28.02
N SER A 77 -24.48 -14.94 27.71
CA SER A 77 -25.29 -16.02 28.29
C SER A 77 -25.19 -16.03 29.82
N ASP A 78 -23.97 -15.99 30.35
CA ASP A 78 -23.76 -16.00 31.80
C ASP A 78 -24.23 -14.70 32.46
N LEU A 79 -23.96 -13.55 31.85
CA LEU A 79 -24.37 -12.24 32.38
C LEU A 79 -25.88 -12.06 32.39
N ASN A 80 -26.60 -12.62 31.42
CA ASN A 80 -28.06 -12.61 31.42
C ASN A 80 -28.62 -13.39 32.60
N ILE A 81 -28.12 -14.61 32.84
CA ILE A 81 -28.58 -15.42 33.98
C ILE A 81 -28.20 -14.72 35.30
N SER A 82 -26.98 -14.20 35.41
CA SER A 82 -26.53 -13.45 36.58
C SER A 82 -27.46 -12.26 36.90
N LEU A 83 -27.85 -11.49 35.88
CA LEU A 83 -28.73 -10.32 36.02
C LEU A 83 -30.23 -10.67 36.09
N GLU A 84 -30.63 -11.89 35.72
CA GLU A 84 -31.97 -12.42 36.05
C GLU A 84 -32.06 -12.74 37.56
N ILE A 85 -30.98 -13.24 38.16
CA ILE A 85 -30.90 -13.54 39.59
C ILE A 85 -30.74 -12.25 40.40
N GLU A 86 -29.85 -11.34 39.98
CA GLU A 86 -29.59 -10.05 40.63
C GLU A 86 -29.75 -8.86 39.67
N PRO A 87 -30.98 -8.36 39.45
CA PRO A 87 -31.26 -7.34 38.42
C PRO A 87 -30.61 -5.96 38.63
N ASN A 88 -30.17 -5.68 39.87
CA ASN A 88 -29.55 -4.41 40.28
C ASN A 88 -28.06 -4.57 40.61
N ASN A 89 -27.40 -5.60 40.07
CA ASN A 89 -25.96 -5.74 40.16
C ASN A 89 -25.27 -4.78 39.18
N ALA A 90 -24.79 -3.63 39.68
CA ALA A 90 -24.15 -2.59 38.86
C ALA A 90 -22.94 -3.12 38.09
N GLY A 91 -22.08 -3.93 38.73
CA GLY A 91 -20.93 -4.57 38.08
C GLY A 91 -21.32 -5.47 36.91
N GLY A 92 -22.35 -6.32 37.10
CA GLY A 92 -22.89 -7.18 36.04
C GLY A 92 -23.44 -6.38 34.85
N LEU A 93 -24.18 -5.30 35.12
CA LEU A 93 -24.68 -4.38 34.10
C LEU A 93 -23.54 -3.73 33.31
N ARG A 94 -22.48 -3.23 33.97
CA ARG A 94 -21.32 -2.66 33.27
C ARG A 94 -20.63 -3.67 32.36
N ILE A 95 -20.37 -4.88 32.84
CA ILE A 95 -19.70 -5.92 32.06
C ILE A 95 -20.57 -6.35 30.87
N ARG A 96 -21.89 -6.44 31.04
CA ARG A 96 -22.81 -6.78 29.95
C ARG A 96 -22.90 -5.65 28.93
N GLY A 97 -22.98 -4.39 29.38
CA GLY A 97 -22.91 -3.21 28.54
C GLY A 97 -21.63 -3.16 27.71
N GLU A 98 -20.46 -3.35 28.33
CA GLU A 98 -19.19 -3.47 27.62
C GLU A 98 -19.17 -4.61 26.60
N THR A 99 -19.77 -5.77 26.93
CA THR A 99 -19.87 -6.90 26.01
C THR A 99 -20.72 -6.54 24.80
N TYR A 100 -21.87 -5.88 25.00
CA TYR A 100 -22.71 -5.39 23.90
C TYR A 100 -21.96 -4.39 23.01
N ARG A 101 -21.23 -3.44 23.59
CA ARG A 101 -20.39 -2.50 22.83
C ARG A 101 -19.35 -3.20 21.96
N MET A 102 -18.65 -4.20 22.49
CA MET A 102 -17.67 -4.99 21.72
C MET A 102 -18.31 -5.79 20.58
N MET A 103 -19.62 -6.09 20.69
CA MET A 103 -20.42 -6.71 19.62
C MET A 103 -21.08 -5.69 18.67
N ASN A 104 -20.81 -4.39 18.83
CA ASN A 104 -21.45 -3.28 18.10
C ASN A 104 -22.96 -3.12 18.37
N ARG A 105 -23.45 -3.59 19.52
CA ARG A 105 -24.83 -3.44 20.01
C ARG A 105 -24.91 -2.23 20.95
N TYR A 106 -24.85 -1.03 20.37
CA TYR A 106 -24.59 0.18 21.14
C TYR A 106 -25.76 0.64 22.00
N GLU A 107 -26.98 0.47 21.51
CA GLU A 107 -28.22 0.82 22.21
C GLU A 107 -28.41 -0.04 23.46
N GLU A 108 -28.22 -1.36 23.35
CA GLU A 108 -28.26 -2.25 24.52
C GLU A 108 -27.10 -1.98 25.50
N SER A 109 -25.92 -1.62 24.98
CA SER A 109 -24.79 -1.19 25.79
C SER A 109 -25.14 0.02 26.65
N LEU A 110 -25.69 1.07 26.03
CA LEU A 110 -26.09 2.29 26.73
C LEU A 110 -27.21 2.03 27.74
N ALA A 111 -28.16 1.14 27.43
CA ALA A 111 -29.24 0.79 28.35
C ALA A 111 -28.69 0.19 29.66
N ASP A 112 -27.78 -0.79 29.56
CA ASP A 112 -27.18 -1.42 30.73
C ASP A 112 -26.23 -0.47 31.48
N LEU A 113 -25.42 0.32 30.78
CA LEU A 113 -24.50 1.26 31.42
C LEU A 113 -25.25 2.39 32.14
N ASN A 114 -26.33 2.92 31.54
CA ASN A 114 -27.18 3.91 32.20
C ASN A 114 -27.88 3.33 33.43
N LYS A 115 -28.40 2.10 33.34
CA LYS A 115 -28.98 1.42 34.51
C LYS A 115 -27.94 1.21 35.62
N SER A 116 -26.69 0.88 35.26
CA SER A 116 -25.60 0.82 36.24
C SER A 116 -25.33 2.18 36.88
N LEU A 117 -25.39 3.27 36.12
CA LEU A 117 -25.19 4.64 36.63
C LEU A 117 -26.37 5.16 37.45
N GLU A 118 -27.58 4.63 37.25
CA GLU A 118 -28.70 4.89 38.15
C GLU A 118 -28.45 4.30 39.55
N ILE A 119 -27.72 3.18 39.63
CA ILE A 119 -27.36 2.51 40.89
C ILE A 119 -26.10 3.14 41.50
N GLU A 120 -25.07 3.39 40.68
CA GLU A 120 -23.78 3.98 41.07
C GLU A 120 -23.47 5.23 40.23
N PRO A 121 -24.02 6.42 40.57
CA PRO A 121 -23.95 7.62 39.72
C PRO A 121 -22.55 8.17 39.48
N ASN A 122 -21.63 7.94 40.43
CA ASN A 122 -20.27 8.47 40.40
C ASN A 122 -19.23 7.40 40.04
N HIS A 123 -19.59 6.46 39.15
CA HIS A 123 -18.66 5.44 38.67
C HIS A 123 -17.93 5.90 37.39
N ALA A 124 -16.69 6.38 37.54
CA ALA A 124 -15.92 6.98 36.45
C ALA A 124 -15.77 6.07 35.22
N GLU A 125 -15.46 4.78 35.40
CA GLU A 125 -15.32 3.82 34.29
C GLU A 125 -16.62 3.63 33.50
N ALA A 126 -17.78 3.61 34.18
CA ALA A 126 -19.08 3.44 33.54
C ALA A 126 -19.42 4.67 32.69
N LEU A 127 -19.17 5.87 33.21
CA LEU A 127 -19.27 7.12 32.45
C LEU A 127 -18.32 7.13 31.23
N SER A 128 -17.08 6.68 31.38
CA SER A 128 -16.14 6.59 30.25
C SER A 128 -16.61 5.59 29.20
N ASN A 129 -17.18 4.46 29.62
CA ASN A 129 -17.74 3.46 28.71
C ASN A 129 -18.99 3.97 27.98
N CYS A 130 -19.88 4.73 28.65
CA CYS A 130 -20.97 5.45 28.01
C CYS A 130 -20.43 6.45 26.98
N GLY A 131 -19.46 7.26 27.38
CA GLY A 131 -18.76 8.21 26.52
C GLY A 131 -18.19 7.53 25.27
N GLU A 132 -17.46 6.42 25.43
CA GLU A 132 -16.93 5.65 24.30
C GLU A 132 -18.05 5.13 23.39
N THR A 133 -19.13 4.62 23.96
CA THR A 133 -20.28 4.10 23.20
C THR A 133 -20.93 5.20 22.36
N TYR A 134 -21.19 6.36 22.95
CA TYR A 134 -21.71 7.53 22.23
C TYR A 134 -20.76 7.98 21.11
N ARG A 135 -19.44 7.96 21.32
CA ARG A 135 -18.46 8.25 20.27
C ARG A 135 -18.57 7.27 19.10
N MET A 136 -18.70 5.97 19.36
CA MET A 136 -18.88 4.96 18.31
C MET A 136 -20.18 5.15 17.51
N MET A 137 -21.19 5.77 18.11
CA MET A 137 -22.44 6.18 17.45
C MET A 137 -22.36 7.57 16.77
N ASN A 138 -21.20 8.24 16.80
CA ASN A 138 -21.01 9.63 16.35
C ASN A 138 -21.82 10.68 17.13
N ARG A 139 -22.27 10.36 18.35
CA ARG A 139 -23.00 11.25 19.28
C ARG A 139 -22.01 11.99 20.17
N TYR A 140 -21.29 12.94 19.58
CA TYR A 140 -20.10 13.53 20.19
C TYR A 140 -20.40 14.39 21.42
N GLU A 141 -21.49 15.14 21.44
CA GLU A 141 -21.80 16.02 22.58
C GLU A 141 -22.21 15.24 23.82
N GLU A 142 -23.03 14.19 23.67
CA GLU A 142 -23.35 13.29 24.78
C GLU A 142 -22.11 12.55 25.29
N SER A 143 -21.23 12.14 24.37
CA SER A 143 -19.95 11.54 24.72
C SER A 143 -19.07 12.47 25.57
N LEU A 144 -18.93 13.73 25.16
CA LEU A 144 -18.17 14.74 25.90
C LEU A 144 -18.76 14.99 27.29
N ALA A 145 -20.09 15.01 27.43
CA ALA A 145 -20.76 15.22 28.71
C ALA A 145 -20.41 14.13 29.73
N ASP A 146 -20.47 12.85 29.34
CA ASP A 146 -20.14 11.74 30.24
C ASP A 146 -18.64 11.64 30.52
N LEU A 147 -17.80 11.89 29.52
CA LEU A 147 -16.33 11.93 29.70
C LEU A 147 -15.90 13.06 30.62
N ASN A 148 -16.56 14.22 30.58
CA ASN A 148 -16.30 15.32 31.50
C ASN A 148 -16.60 14.91 32.95
N LYS A 149 -17.78 14.33 33.21
CA LYS A 149 -18.14 13.81 34.54
C LYS A 149 -17.16 12.74 35.01
N SER A 150 -16.78 11.80 34.12
CA SER A 150 -15.80 10.77 34.40
C SER A 150 -14.46 11.36 34.86
N LEU A 151 -13.98 12.40 34.18
CA LEU A 151 -12.71 13.07 34.47
C LEU A 151 -12.79 14.07 35.63
N GLU A 152 -13.97 14.52 36.03
CA GLU A 152 -14.19 15.22 37.31
C GLU A 152 -13.99 14.27 38.50
N ILE A 153 -14.41 13.00 38.36
CA ILE A 153 -14.26 11.97 39.39
C ILE A 153 -12.84 11.39 39.40
N GLU A 154 -12.32 11.01 38.23
CA GLU A 154 -10.97 10.46 38.05
C GLU A 154 -10.16 11.27 37.02
N PRO A 155 -9.49 12.36 37.44
CA PRO A 155 -8.78 13.25 36.52
C PRO A 155 -7.62 12.61 35.74
N ASN A 156 -7.13 11.45 36.20
CA ASN A 156 -6.00 10.72 35.61
C ASN A 156 -6.44 9.44 34.89
N ASN A 157 -7.72 9.35 34.49
CA ASN A 157 -8.17 8.27 33.64
C ASN A 157 -7.65 8.47 32.19
N ALA A 158 -6.57 7.77 31.85
CA ALA A 158 -5.90 7.91 30.55
C ALA A 158 -6.81 7.55 29.36
N VAL A 159 -7.72 6.59 29.54
CA VAL A 159 -8.67 6.16 28.50
C VAL A 159 -9.68 7.27 28.23
N ALA A 160 -10.30 7.83 29.27
CA ALA A 160 -11.26 8.93 29.12
C ALA A 160 -10.62 10.18 28.50
N LEU A 161 -9.39 10.54 28.92
CA LEU A 161 -8.61 11.63 28.31
C LEU A 161 -8.37 11.38 26.81
N ARG A 162 -7.91 10.19 26.43
CA ARG A 162 -7.64 9.85 25.03
C ARG A 162 -8.89 9.95 24.16
N ILE A 163 -10.02 9.43 24.65
CA ILE A 163 -11.30 9.45 23.93
C ILE A 163 -11.79 10.90 23.79
N ARG A 164 -11.76 11.70 24.86
CA ARG A 164 -12.19 13.10 24.83
C ARG A 164 -11.32 13.94 23.90
N GLY A 165 -10.00 13.76 23.97
CA GLY A 165 -9.04 14.39 23.06
C GLY A 165 -9.27 14.02 21.59
N GLU A 166 -9.60 12.76 21.30
CA GLU A 166 -9.94 12.31 19.94
C GLU A 166 -11.22 12.96 19.43
N ILE A 167 -12.26 13.06 20.26
CA ILE A 167 -13.53 13.71 19.90
C ILE A 167 -13.31 15.19 19.57
N TYR A 168 -12.57 15.91 20.43
CA TYR A 168 -12.23 17.30 20.14
C TYR A 168 -11.50 17.44 18.81
N ARG A 169 -10.58 16.53 18.47
CA ARG A 169 -9.89 16.52 17.17
C ARG A 169 -10.86 16.29 16.02
N ILE A 170 -11.77 15.32 16.12
CA ILE A 170 -12.80 15.03 15.09
C ILE A 170 -13.69 16.26 14.86
N MET A 171 -14.06 16.95 15.95
CA MET A 171 -14.81 18.21 15.91
C MET A 171 -13.97 19.43 15.48
N LYS A 172 -12.70 19.23 15.10
CA LYS A 172 -11.75 20.29 14.70
C LYS A 172 -11.40 21.30 15.81
N ARG A 173 -11.64 20.96 17.08
CA ARG A 173 -11.27 21.73 18.27
C ARG A 173 -9.87 21.32 18.73
N TYR A 174 -8.86 21.59 17.91
CA TYR A 174 -7.49 21.06 18.10
C TYR A 174 -6.83 21.57 19.38
N GLU A 175 -7.08 22.83 19.75
CA GLU A 175 -6.56 23.46 20.97
C GLU A 175 -7.12 22.80 22.23
N ALA A 176 -8.36 22.32 22.20
CA ALA A 176 -8.98 21.57 23.29
C ALA A 176 -8.53 20.09 23.32
N SER A 177 -8.16 19.55 22.16
CA SER A 177 -7.69 18.16 22.01
C SER A 177 -6.31 17.93 22.65
N LEU A 178 -5.37 18.86 22.44
CA LEU A 178 -3.97 18.69 22.86
C LEU A 178 -3.77 18.47 24.36
N PRO A 179 -4.40 19.24 25.29
CA PRO A 179 -4.22 19.04 26.73
C PRO A 179 -4.57 17.62 27.18
N ASP A 180 -5.67 17.07 26.66
CA ASP A 180 -6.11 15.73 27.02
C ASP A 180 -5.17 14.65 26.48
N LEU A 181 -4.76 14.77 25.21
CA LEU A 181 -3.81 13.83 24.60
C LEU A 181 -2.42 13.91 25.26
N ASN A 182 -1.98 15.10 25.68
CA ASN A 182 -0.74 15.27 26.45
C ASN A 182 -0.83 14.56 27.79
N LYS A 183 -1.88 14.83 28.57
CA LYS A 183 -2.05 14.23 29.89
C LYS A 183 -2.20 12.70 29.80
N SER A 184 -2.92 12.20 28.81
CA SER A 184 -3.01 10.76 28.50
C SER A 184 -1.62 10.15 28.26
N LEU A 185 -0.78 10.81 27.47
CA LEU A 185 0.58 10.35 27.16
C LEU A 185 1.61 10.59 28.27
N GLU A 186 1.32 11.47 29.23
CA GLU A 186 2.10 11.57 30.48
C GLU A 186 1.87 10.33 31.36
N ILE A 187 0.64 9.81 31.40
CA ILE A 187 0.26 8.61 32.16
C ILE A 187 0.71 7.33 31.42
N GLU A 188 0.48 7.27 30.10
CA GLU A 188 0.82 6.12 29.25
C GLU A 188 1.73 6.53 28.06
N PRO A 189 3.04 6.73 28.27
CA PRO A 189 3.94 7.31 27.26
C PRO A 189 4.11 6.52 25.97
N ASN A 190 3.78 5.23 25.98
CA ASN A 190 3.97 4.30 24.88
C ASN A 190 2.64 3.80 24.28
N HIS A 191 1.59 4.61 24.33
CA HIS A 191 0.32 4.31 23.67
C HIS A 191 0.35 4.76 22.20
N ALA A 192 0.42 3.82 21.26
CA ALA A 192 0.61 4.11 19.84
C ALA A 192 -0.53 4.95 19.21
N GLU A 193 -1.78 4.63 19.54
CA GLU A 193 -2.96 5.33 19.01
C GLU A 193 -3.06 6.76 19.56
N ALA A 194 -2.77 6.98 20.85
CA ALA A 194 -2.72 8.33 21.43
C ALA A 194 -1.65 9.21 20.75
N LEU A 195 -0.46 8.66 20.51
CA LEU A 195 0.60 9.33 19.74
C LEU A 195 0.13 9.65 18.31
N SER A 196 -0.54 8.71 17.65
CA SER A 196 -1.09 8.94 16.31
C SER A 196 -2.12 10.06 16.31
N ASN A 197 -3.05 10.06 17.27
CA ASN A 197 -4.07 11.08 17.41
C ASN A 197 -3.46 12.46 17.67
N ARG A 198 -2.45 12.56 18.55
CA ARG A 198 -1.77 13.82 18.85
C ARG A 198 -0.94 14.31 17.67
N GLY A 199 -0.24 13.40 16.98
CA GLY A 199 0.48 13.71 15.75
C GLY A 199 -0.44 14.22 14.64
N GLU A 200 -1.64 13.67 14.49
CA GLU A 200 -2.65 14.21 13.59
C GLU A 200 -3.15 15.59 14.01
N THR A 201 -3.43 15.80 15.30
CA THR A 201 -3.81 17.12 15.83
C THR A 201 -2.75 18.17 15.51
N TYR A 202 -1.47 17.88 15.75
CA TYR A 202 -0.36 18.78 15.38
C TYR A 202 -0.32 19.06 13.88
N ARG A 203 -0.48 18.02 13.04
CA ARG A 203 -0.51 18.17 11.57
C ARG A 203 -1.64 19.10 11.13
N MET A 204 -2.84 18.97 11.71
CA MET A 204 -3.98 19.83 11.40
C MET A 204 -3.78 21.28 11.84
N MET A 205 -2.92 21.52 12.84
CA MET A 205 -2.47 22.85 13.27
C MET A 205 -1.23 23.36 12.51
N ASN A 206 -0.78 22.68 11.44
CA ASN A 206 0.45 22.97 10.69
C ASN A 206 1.77 22.84 11.50
N ARG A 207 1.73 22.14 12.64
CA ARG A 207 2.89 21.86 13.50
C ARG A 207 3.56 20.56 13.06
N TYR A 208 4.19 20.60 11.88
CA TYR A 208 4.59 19.38 11.16
C TYR A 208 5.73 18.60 11.83
N GLU A 209 6.69 19.27 12.46
CA GLU A 209 7.81 18.57 13.11
C GLU A 209 7.38 17.86 14.39
N GLU A 210 6.52 18.48 15.21
CA GLU A 210 5.91 17.80 16.37
C GLU A 210 5.02 16.63 15.92
N ALA A 211 4.28 16.80 14.82
CA ALA A 211 3.53 15.70 14.22
C ALA A 211 4.44 14.53 13.84
N LEU A 212 5.56 14.80 13.14
CA LEU A 212 6.50 13.74 12.76
C LEU A 212 7.10 13.03 13.98
N ALA A 213 7.42 13.75 15.05
CA ALA A 213 7.97 13.16 16.27
C ALA A 213 7.01 12.12 16.87
N ASP A 214 5.74 12.48 17.05
CA ASP A 214 4.73 11.58 17.59
C ASP A 214 4.43 10.41 16.64
N LEU A 215 4.31 10.67 15.34
CA LEU A 215 4.02 9.64 14.34
C LEU A 215 5.17 8.65 14.20
N ASN A 216 6.43 9.11 14.33
CA ASN A 216 7.59 8.22 14.38
C ASN A 216 7.54 7.32 15.61
N LYS A 217 7.32 7.89 16.81
CA LYS A 217 7.22 7.12 18.04
C LYS A 217 6.06 6.11 17.99
N SER A 218 4.90 6.51 17.45
CA SER A 218 3.76 5.61 17.22
C SER A 218 4.14 4.41 16.35
N LEU A 219 4.90 4.64 15.27
CA LEU A 219 5.32 3.61 14.33
C LEU A 219 6.53 2.78 14.79
N GLU A 220 7.28 3.26 15.77
CA GLU A 220 8.27 2.46 16.51
C GLU A 220 7.58 1.45 17.43
N ILE A 221 6.52 1.87 18.13
CA ILE A 221 5.73 1.01 19.02
C ILE A 221 4.88 0.02 18.22
N ASN A 222 4.12 0.53 17.25
CA ASN A 222 3.29 -0.27 16.35
C ASN A 222 3.61 0.05 14.89
N PRO A 223 4.53 -0.72 14.28
CA PRO A 223 4.88 -0.58 12.86
C PRO A 223 3.71 -0.75 11.88
N TYR A 224 2.55 -1.23 12.31
CA TYR A 224 1.39 -1.47 11.46
C TYR A 224 0.25 -0.51 11.73
N ASN A 225 0.47 0.56 12.52
CA ASN A 225 -0.55 1.58 12.75
C ASN A 225 -0.86 2.33 11.44
N ALA A 226 -2.00 1.99 10.83
CA ALA A 226 -2.44 2.54 9.55
C ALA A 226 -2.71 4.05 9.63
N GLU A 227 -3.26 4.51 10.75
CA GLU A 227 -3.59 5.92 10.93
C GLU A 227 -2.31 6.76 11.09
N ALA A 228 -1.33 6.25 11.84
CA ALA A 228 -0.04 6.92 11.97
C ALA A 228 0.70 6.99 10.62
N LEU A 229 0.70 5.91 9.83
CA LEU A 229 1.28 5.94 8.47
C LEU A 229 0.57 6.94 7.57
N ARG A 230 -0.77 6.92 7.56
CA ARG A 230 -1.56 7.85 6.75
C ARG A 230 -1.24 9.30 7.10
N ASN A 231 -1.20 9.61 8.39
CA ASN A 231 -0.88 10.95 8.87
C ASN A 231 0.56 11.33 8.55
N ARG A 232 1.53 10.42 8.64
CA ARG A 232 2.94 10.71 8.32
C ARG A 232 3.16 10.94 6.83
N VAL A 233 2.47 10.17 5.97
CA VAL A 233 2.42 10.42 4.51
C VAL A 233 1.94 11.85 4.22
N ALA A 234 0.84 12.27 4.86
CA ALA A 234 0.28 13.60 4.70
C ALA A 234 1.23 14.69 5.22
N THR A 235 1.88 14.47 6.36
CA THR A 235 2.87 15.40 6.92
C THR A 235 4.09 15.56 6.02
N TYR A 236 4.67 14.47 5.53
CA TYR A 236 5.78 14.54 4.57
C TYR A 236 5.38 15.22 3.27
N TYR A 237 4.15 14.97 2.78
CA TYR A 237 3.64 15.64 1.59
C TYR A 237 3.55 17.17 1.79
N ALA A 238 3.01 17.62 2.92
CA ALA A 238 2.92 19.04 3.26
C ALA A 238 4.30 19.71 3.36
N LEU A 239 5.31 18.98 3.82
CA LEU A 239 6.72 19.41 3.86
C LEU A 239 7.46 19.29 2.52
N THR A 240 6.79 18.91 1.43
CA THR A 240 7.40 18.62 0.10
C THR A 240 8.43 17.48 0.10
N ARG A 241 8.43 16.65 1.14
CA ARG A 241 9.28 15.45 1.31
C ARG A 241 8.66 14.24 0.59
N TYR A 242 8.54 14.35 -0.73
CA TYR A 242 7.76 13.39 -1.53
C TYR A 242 8.35 11.97 -1.54
N GLU A 243 9.66 11.82 -1.40
CA GLU A 243 10.29 10.50 -1.39
C GLU A 243 9.93 9.72 -0.12
N GLU A 244 10.00 10.35 1.06
CA GLU A 244 9.58 9.75 2.33
C GLU A 244 8.08 9.50 2.35
N SER A 245 7.28 10.47 1.87
CA SER A 245 5.83 10.31 1.69
C SER A 245 5.51 9.09 0.82
N HIS A 246 6.24 8.90 -0.28
CA HIS A 246 6.05 7.75 -1.16
C HIS A 246 6.39 6.42 -0.47
N LYS A 247 7.52 6.35 0.25
CA LYS A 247 7.93 5.14 0.99
C LYS A 247 6.84 4.71 1.98
N ASP A 248 6.32 5.67 2.75
CA ASP A 248 5.27 5.38 3.72
C ASP A 248 3.92 5.08 3.06
N LEU A 249 3.59 5.71 1.93
CA LEU A 249 2.35 5.39 1.21
C LEU A 249 2.39 3.97 0.63
N VAL A 250 3.55 3.52 0.15
CA VAL A 250 3.75 2.12 -0.25
C VAL A 250 3.55 1.19 0.93
N ARG A 251 4.10 1.55 2.10
CA ARG A 251 3.90 0.79 3.34
C ARG A 251 2.43 0.77 3.78
N TYR A 252 1.74 1.91 3.79
CA TYR A 252 0.32 2.02 4.09
C TYR A 252 -0.52 1.12 3.18
N LYS A 253 -0.31 1.17 1.86
CA LYS A 253 -1.01 0.29 0.90
C LYS A 253 -0.66 -1.18 1.10
N SER A 254 0.50 -1.50 1.65
CA SER A 254 0.89 -2.87 2.00
C SER A 254 0.24 -3.40 3.28
N LEU A 255 -0.37 -2.55 4.11
CA LEU A 255 -1.20 -3.00 5.24
C LEU A 255 -2.49 -3.69 4.78
N GLU A 256 -2.95 -3.38 3.56
CA GLU A 256 -3.98 -4.16 2.85
C GLU A 256 -3.40 -5.43 2.18
N GLY A 257 -2.14 -5.77 2.46
CA GLY A 257 -1.36 -6.83 1.83
C GLY A 257 -1.47 -8.21 2.48
N CYS A 258 -0.52 -9.09 2.15
CA CYS A 258 -0.59 -10.52 2.48
C CYS A 258 -0.61 -10.80 3.99
N MET A 259 -1.58 -11.57 4.48
CA MET A 259 -1.65 -11.97 5.89
C MET A 259 -0.39 -12.69 6.39
N ASN A 260 0.33 -13.40 5.52
CA ASN A 260 1.51 -14.20 5.90
C ASN A 260 2.81 -13.39 6.01
N CYS A 261 3.16 -12.61 4.98
CA CYS A 261 4.43 -11.88 4.95
C CYS A 261 4.28 -10.37 5.09
N ARG A 262 3.05 -9.86 5.21
CA ARG A 262 2.72 -8.43 5.37
C ARG A 262 3.32 -7.53 4.29
N TYR A 263 3.70 -8.12 3.16
CA TYR A 263 4.18 -7.45 1.95
C TYR A 263 3.01 -7.18 1.00
N TYR A 264 3.15 -6.20 0.12
CA TYR A 264 2.07 -5.82 -0.79
C TYR A 264 1.65 -7.00 -1.69
N ASN A 265 0.35 -7.16 -1.82
CA ASN A 265 -0.26 -8.06 -2.79
C ASN A 265 -0.28 -7.37 -4.16
N THR A 266 0.19 -8.04 -5.23
CA THR A 266 0.07 -7.49 -6.60
C THR A 266 -1.33 -7.69 -7.18
N SER A 267 -2.17 -8.50 -6.53
CA SER A 267 -3.62 -8.54 -6.70
C SER A 267 -4.30 -8.99 -5.41
N LYS A 268 -5.59 -8.74 -5.22
CA LYS A 268 -6.34 -9.06 -3.98
C LYS A 268 -6.08 -10.46 -3.40
N THR A 269 -5.81 -11.44 -4.26
CA THR A 269 -5.56 -12.85 -3.90
C THR A 269 -4.12 -13.33 -4.14
N TRP A 270 -3.17 -12.44 -4.44
CA TRP A 270 -1.80 -12.84 -4.82
C TRP A 270 -0.74 -11.93 -4.21
N CYS A 271 0.06 -12.52 -3.33
CA CYS A 271 1.27 -11.96 -2.76
C CYS A 271 2.49 -12.31 -3.59
N ARG A 272 3.19 -11.27 -4.07
CA ARG A 272 4.40 -11.44 -4.88
C ARG A 272 5.53 -12.19 -4.17
N LEU A 273 5.60 -12.13 -2.84
CA LEU A 273 6.66 -12.80 -2.08
C LEU A 273 6.25 -14.17 -1.57
N CYS A 274 5.02 -14.30 -1.08
CA CYS A 274 4.54 -15.51 -0.41
C CYS A 274 4.06 -16.57 -1.42
N ASP A 275 3.22 -16.22 -2.39
CA ASP A 275 2.58 -17.20 -3.27
C ASP A 275 3.55 -17.90 -4.23
N PRO A 276 4.45 -17.19 -4.95
CA PRO A 276 5.45 -17.86 -5.79
C PRO A 276 6.33 -18.82 -5.00
N LYS A 277 6.79 -18.42 -3.80
CA LYS A 277 7.64 -19.28 -2.96
C LYS A 277 6.92 -20.54 -2.51
N ARG A 278 5.62 -20.46 -2.21
CA ARG A 278 4.79 -21.62 -1.86
C ARG A 278 4.69 -22.60 -3.04
N ILE A 279 4.47 -22.09 -4.25
CA ILE A 279 4.31 -22.90 -5.46
C ILE A 279 5.62 -23.57 -5.88
N ILE A 280 6.74 -22.81 -5.84
CA ILE A 280 8.05 -23.29 -6.28
C ILE A 280 8.59 -24.44 -5.41
N ARG A 281 8.17 -24.52 -4.15
CA ARG A 281 8.53 -25.63 -3.24
C ARG A 281 7.82 -26.94 -3.57
N GLY A 282 6.76 -26.91 -4.37
CA GLY A 282 5.87 -28.06 -4.58
C GLY A 282 6.24 -29.00 -5.73
N TRP A 283 7.27 -28.70 -6.53
CA TRP A 283 7.58 -29.52 -7.72
C TRP A 283 9.04 -29.40 -8.21
N SER A 284 9.48 -30.44 -8.94
CA SER A 284 10.69 -30.44 -9.79
C SER A 284 10.43 -31.29 -11.03
N SER A 285 11.03 -30.90 -12.16
CA SER A 285 11.04 -31.65 -13.42
C SER A 285 12.23 -32.61 -13.55
N GLU A 286 13.09 -32.68 -12.51
CA GLU A 286 14.40 -33.34 -12.51
C GLU A 286 15.44 -32.71 -13.48
N ASN A 287 15.02 -31.75 -14.30
CA ASN A 287 15.90 -30.94 -15.14
C ASN A 287 16.11 -29.55 -14.53
N LYS A 288 17.31 -29.28 -14.03
CA LYS A 288 17.66 -28.01 -13.35
C LYS A 288 17.41 -26.78 -14.22
N GLU A 289 17.66 -26.84 -15.53
CA GLU A 289 17.51 -25.69 -16.42
C GLU A 289 16.04 -25.34 -16.68
N ILE A 290 15.19 -26.36 -16.83
CA ILE A 290 13.75 -26.22 -16.97
C ILE A 290 13.14 -25.71 -15.65
N ASP A 291 13.53 -26.31 -14.54
CA ASP A 291 13.16 -25.87 -13.20
C ASP A 291 13.47 -24.39 -12.99
N GLU A 292 14.70 -23.97 -13.29
CA GLU A 292 15.09 -22.57 -13.18
C GLU A 292 14.26 -21.65 -14.09
N CYS A 293 13.98 -22.04 -15.33
CA CYS A 293 13.16 -21.24 -16.24
C CYS A 293 11.75 -21.03 -15.68
N VAL A 294 11.03 -22.11 -15.37
CA VAL A 294 9.63 -22.03 -14.91
C VAL A 294 9.55 -21.34 -13.56
N LYS A 295 10.44 -21.65 -12.60
CA LYS A 295 10.47 -21.00 -11.28
C LYS A 295 10.71 -19.49 -11.40
N LYS A 296 11.56 -19.04 -12.34
CA LYS A 296 11.76 -17.60 -12.60
C LYS A 296 10.51 -16.90 -13.15
N PHE A 297 9.73 -17.56 -14.02
CA PHE A 297 8.43 -17.03 -14.46
C PHE A 297 7.43 -16.95 -13.30
N GLN A 298 7.38 -17.98 -12.45
CA GLN A 298 6.51 -18.01 -11.27
C GLN A 298 6.84 -16.87 -10.28
N ILE A 299 8.12 -16.57 -10.05
CA ILE A 299 8.56 -15.43 -9.20
C ILE A 299 8.10 -14.08 -9.77
N LYS A 300 8.02 -13.95 -11.11
CA LYS A 300 7.63 -12.71 -11.78
C LYS A 300 6.12 -12.55 -11.93
N ALA A 301 5.33 -13.58 -11.66
CA ALA A 301 3.87 -13.52 -11.79
C ALA A 301 3.27 -12.46 -10.84
N THR A 302 2.42 -11.60 -11.38
CA THR A 302 1.77 -10.51 -10.64
C THR A 302 0.33 -10.81 -10.28
N LYS A 303 -0.26 -11.88 -10.81
CA LYS A 303 -1.63 -12.33 -10.53
C LYS A 303 -1.69 -13.85 -10.58
N TYR A 304 -2.60 -14.43 -9.80
CA TYR A 304 -2.81 -15.89 -9.78
C TYR A 304 -3.19 -16.46 -11.16
N GLU A 305 -4.09 -15.80 -11.87
CA GLU A 305 -4.59 -16.23 -13.19
C GLU A 305 -3.55 -16.14 -14.31
N LYS A 306 -2.45 -15.40 -14.08
CA LYS A 306 -1.33 -15.23 -15.04
C LYS A 306 -0.13 -16.11 -14.71
N LEU A 307 -0.28 -17.02 -13.75
CA LEU A 307 0.78 -17.92 -13.32
C LEU A 307 1.07 -18.95 -14.42
N ILE A 308 2.35 -19.07 -14.79
CA ILE A 308 2.84 -20.21 -15.58
C ILE A 308 3.13 -21.36 -14.60
N GLU A 309 2.40 -22.46 -14.74
CA GLU A 309 2.46 -23.62 -13.85
C GLU A 309 3.22 -24.79 -14.49
N TRP A 310 3.93 -25.55 -13.65
CA TRP A 310 4.44 -26.85 -14.04
C TRP A 310 3.34 -27.90 -13.87
N ILE A 311 3.04 -28.64 -14.93
CA ILE A 311 1.99 -29.66 -14.93
C ILE A 311 2.66 -31.04 -15.02
N PRO A 312 2.59 -31.85 -13.96
CA PRO A 312 3.03 -33.24 -13.99
C PRO A 312 2.28 -34.05 -15.06
N PHE A 313 2.98 -34.97 -15.73
CA PHE A 313 2.40 -35.70 -16.87
C PHE A 313 1.20 -36.58 -16.49
N ASP A 314 1.18 -37.12 -15.27
CA ASP A 314 0.07 -37.90 -14.70
C ASP A 314 -1.23 -37.09 -14.51
N LYS A 315 -1.17 -35.76 -14.58
CA LYS A 315 -2.33 -34.86 -14.57
C LYS A 315 -2.99 -34.68 -15.94
N LEU A 316 -2.45 -35.33 -16.98
CA LEU A 316 -2.92 -35.26 -18.36
C LEU A 316 -3.48 -36.62 -18.78
N VAL A 317 -4.74 -36.66 -19.20
CA VAL A 317 -5.42 -37.89 -19.64
C VAL A 317 -5.97 -37.76 -21.06
N GLY A 318 -6.25 -38.90 -21.70
CA GLY A 318 -6.87 -38.93 -23.02
C GLY A 318 -6.00 -38.33 -24.12
N LEU A 319 -4.69 -38.65 -24.13
CA LEU A 319 -3.77 -38.19 -25.15
C LEU A 319 -4.21 -38.63 -26.56
N GLN A 320 -4.36 -37.67 -27.46
CA GLN A 320 -4.69 -37.88 -28.86
C GLN A 320 -3.80 -37.04 -29.75
N ILE A 321 -3.34 -37.58 -30.88
CA ILE A 321 -2.58 -36.79 -31.85
C ILE A 321 -3.56 -35.92 -32.63
N ILE A 322 -3.32 -34.61 -32.65
CA ILE A 322 -4.16 -33.64 -33.38
C ILE A 322 -3.44 -32.99 -34.58
N GLY A 323 -2.13 -33.22 -34.72
CA GLY A 323 -1.39 -32.79 -35.91
C GLY A 323 0.07 -33.24 -35.89
N LYS A 324 0.62 -33.51 -37.07
CA LYS A 324 2.05 -33.76 -37.29
C LYS A 324 2.56 -32.80 -38.38
N GLY A 325 3.67 -32.12 -38.12
CA GLY A 325 4.30 -31.21 -39.07
C GLY A 325 5.82 -31.11 -38.88
N GLY A 326 6.48 -30.25 -39.64
CA GLY A 326 7.95 -30.11 -39.66
C GLY A 326 8.62 -29.66 -38.35
N PHE A 327 7.84 -29.34 -37.30
CA PHE A 327 8.31 -28.88 -35.99
C PHE A 327 7.79 -29.74 -34.83
N GLY A 328 7.46 -31.01 -35.08
CA GLY A 328 7.06 -31.99 -34.07
C GLY A 328 5.61 -32.46 -34.16
N THR A 329 5.22 -33.34 -33.22
CA THR A 329 3.84 -33.84 -33.08
C THR A 329 3.09 -33.02 -32.03
N ILE A 330 1.88 -32.59 -32.36
CA ILE A 330 0.97 -31.89 -31.45
C ILE A 330 -0.06 -32.90 -30.94
N TYR A 331 -0.17 -32.99 -29.62
CA TYR A 331 -1.16 -33.83 -28.94
C TYR A 331 -2.23 -32.95 -28.31
N SER A 332 -3.44 -33.47 -28.18
CA SER A 332 -4.46 -32.97 -27.26
C SER A 332 -4.50 -33.87 -26.04
N ALA A 333 -4.69 -33.27 -24.87
CA ALA A 333 -4.98 -33.99 -23.64
C ALA A 333 -6.00 -33.22 -22.81
N THR A 334 -6.65 -33.89 -21.87
CA THR A 334 -7.45 -33.24 -20.83
C THR A 334 -6.58 -33.02 -19.60
N TRP A 335 -6.43 -31.77 -19.18
CA TRP A 335 -5.78 -31.41 -17.92
C TRP A 335 -6.80 -31.45 -16.78
N LEU A 336 -6.59 -32.37 -15.84
CA LEU A 336 -7.56 -32.69 -14.78
C LEU A 336 -7.73 -31.57 -13.75
N ASP A 337 -6.64 -30.89 -13.38
CA ASP A 337 -6.68 -29.88 -12.30
C ASP A 337 -7.26 -28.53 -12.76
N GLY A 338 -7.33 -28.29 -14.08
CA GLY A 338 -7.89 -27.06 -14.65
C GLY A 338 -7.03 -25.80 -14.44
N LYS A 339 -7.35 -24.75 -15.20
CA LYS A 339 -6.61 -23.48 -15.14
C LYS A 339 -6.85 -22.75 -13.81
N PRO A 340 -5.85 -22.01 -13.28
CA PRO A 340 -6.04 -21.16 -12.12
C PRO A 340 -7.03 -20.03 -12.44
N ILE A 341 -8.04 -19.86 -11.60
CA ILE A 341 -9.07 -18.80 -11.71
C ILE A 341 -9.29 -18.11 -10.36
N ILE A 342 -9.96 -16.96 -10.38
CA ILE A 342 -10.47 -16.33 -9.17
C ILE A 342 -11.98 -16.50 -9.11
N LYS A 343 -12.49 -17.08 -8.03
CA LYS A 343 -13.94 -17.21 -7.76
C LYS A 343 -14.24 -16.63 -6.39
N ASN A 344 -15.24 -15.74 -6.30
CA ASN A 344 -15.61 -15.06 -5.05
C ASN A 344 -14.43 -14.42 -4.30
N ASN A 345 -13.50 -13.79 -5.01
CA ASN A 345 -12.28 -13.20 -4.45
C ASN A 345 -11.34 -14.20 -3.74
N LEU A 346 -11.36 -15.48 -4.11
CA LEU A 346 -10.44 -16.52 -3.61
C LEU A 346 -9.74 -17.23 -4.78
N GLN A 347 -8.52 -17.72 -4.54
CA GLN A 347 -7.80 -18.59 -5.48
C GLN A 347 -8.61 -19.89 -5.66
N ALA A 348 -8.96 -20.24 -6.89
CA ALA A 348 -9.74 -21.44 -7.23
C ALA A 348 -9.23 -22.10 -8.51
N ARG A 349 -9.76 -23.29 -8.83
CA ARG A 349 -9.49 -24.00 -10.08
C ARG A 349 -10.74 -24.03 -10.94
N ASP A 350 -10.53 -23.88 -12.25
CA ASP A 350 -11.59 -24.12 -13.23
C ASP A 350 -11.85 -25.63 -13.37
N GLN A 351 -12.90 -26.00 -14.10
CA GLN A 351 -13.12 -27.38 -14.48
C GLN A 351 -12.01 -27.90 -15.41
N SER A 352 -11.88 -29.23 -15.48
CA SER A 352 -10.93 -29.89 -16.37
C SER A 352 -11.08 -29.38 -17.81
N CYS A 353 -9.98 -29.09 -18.48
CA CYS A 353 -10.00 -28.47 -19.81
C CYS A 353 -9.09 -29.20 -20.80
N LYS A 354 -9.40 -29.07 -22.10
CA LYS A 354 -8.52 -29.57 -23.15
C LYS A 354 -7.32 -28.64 -23.33
N VAL A 355 -6.14 -29.23 -23.39
CA VAL A 355 -4.86 -28.55 -23.65
C VAL A 355 -4.20 -29.13 -24.88
N ALA A 356 -3.46 -28.29 -25.61
CA ALA A 356 -2.58 -28.71 -26.69
C ALA A 356 -1.16 -28.86 -26.15
N LEU A 357 -0.55 -30.02 -26.38
CA LEU A 357 0.79 -30.36 -25.96
C LEU A 357 1.69 -30.42 -27.19
N LYS A 358 2.86 -29.81 -27.10
CA LYS A 358 3.90 -29.92 -28.13
C LYS A 358 5.09 -30.64 -27.53
N THR A 359 5.51 -31.75 -28.16
CA THR A 359 6.69 -32.48 -27.71
C THR A 359 7.97 -31.78 -28.17
N LEU A 360 8.95 -31.68 -27.27
CA LEU A 360 10.30 -31.17 -27.55
C LEU A 360 11.23 -32.37 -27.75
N SER A 361 11.17 -32.94 -28.95
CA SER A 361 11.83 -34.20 -29.31
C SER A 361 13.33 -34.07 -29.51
N THR A 362 13.83 -32.89 -29.88
CA THR A 362 15.25 -32.68 -30.22
C THR A 362 15.99 -31.82 -29.19
N LEU A 363 17.31 -32.01 -29.09
CA LEU A 363 18.18 -31.19 -28.23
C LEU A 363 18.10 -29.70 -28.63
N LYS A 364 18.07 -29.40 -29.95
CA LYS A 364 17.94 -28.04 -30.50
C LYS A 364 16.64 -27.35 -30.08
N GLU A 365 15.52 -28.07 -30.03
CA GLU A 365 14.23 -27.51 -29.59
C GLU A 365 14.23 -27.17 -28.09
N ARG A 366 14.90 -27.99 -27.27
CA ARG A 366 15.08 -27.71 -25.83
C ARG A 366 15.96 -26.47 -25.60
N GLU A 367 17.10 -26.39 -26.29
CA GLU A 367 17.99 -25.22 -26.21
C GLU A 367 17.30 -23.93 -26.68
N TYR A 368 16.51 -24.01 -27.74
CA TYR A 368 15.72 -22.88 -28.24
C TYR A 368 14.73 -22.36 -27.19
N LEU A 369 13.97 -23.24 -26.53
CA LEU A 369 13.03 -22.86 -25.48
C LEU A 369 13.76 -22.20 -24.29
N ILE A 370 14.88 -22.79 -23.86
CA ILE A 370 15.70 -22.24 -22.77
C ILE A 370 16.25 -20.86 -23.15
N ASN A 371 16.65 -20.66 -24.41
CA ASN A 371 17.16 -19.38 -24.88
C ASN A 371 16.05 -18.31 -24.99
N GLN A 372 14.84 -18.70 -25.39
CA GLN A 372 13.64 -17.85 -25.37
C GLN A 372 13.28 -17.43 -23.94
N CYS A 373 13.33 -18.36 -22.98
CA CYS A 373 13.19 -18.04 -21.55
C CYS A 373 14.20 -16.94 -21.15
N LYS A 374 15.47 -17.09 -21.52
CA LYS A 374 16.55 -16.15 -21.17
C LYS A 374 16.35 -14.76 -21.81
N THR A 375 15.82 -14.67 -23.03
CA THR A 375 15.64 -13.41 -23.78
C THR A 375 14.39 -12.64 -23.36
N MET A 376 13.24 -13.30 -23.16
CA MET A 376 12.03 -12.66 -22.59
C MET A 376 12.26 -12.08 -21.19
N MET A 377 13.33 -12.50 -20.51
CA MET A 377 13.63 -12.13 -19.14
C MET A 377 14.62 -10.98 -18.97
N LYS A 378 15.23 -10.48 -20.04
CA LYS A 378 16.12 -9.32 -20.00
C LYS A 378 15.37 -8.09 -20.51
N SER A 379 15.07 -7.16 -19.61
CA SER A 379 14.84 -5.77 -20.02
C SER A 379 16.18 -5.23 -20.47
N PHE A 380 16.33 -4.96 -21.76
CA PHE A 380 17.44 -4.18 -22.24
C PHE A 380 17.10 -2.71 -22.01
N VAL A 381 17.91 -2.00 -21.23
CA VAL A 381 18.03 -0.56 -21.45
C VAL A 381 18.75 -0.46 -22.79
N THR A 382 17.97 -0.36 -23.85
CA THR A 382 18.52 0.13 -25.12
C THR A 382 18.73 1.61 -24.88
N ASP A 383 19.85 2.12 -25.33
CA ASP A 383 20.25 3.51 -25.14
C ASP A 383 19.35 4.52 -25.86
N LEU A 384 18.21 4.12 -26.45
CA LEU A 384 17.43 4.91 -27.41
C LEU A 384 18.28 5.43 -28.61
N GLY A 385 19.43 4.83 -28.88
CA GLY A 385 20.45 5.36 -29.79
C GLY A 385 21.22 6.57 -29.26
N LEU A 386 21.16 6.85 -27.95
CA LEU A 386 21.77 8.01 -27.30
C LEU A 386 23.15 7.73 -26.71
N SER A 387 23.63 6.48 -26.74
CA SER A 387 24.97 6.12 -26.24
C SER A 387 25.91 5.79 -27.39
N LYS A 388 27.22 5.87 -27.10
CA LYS A 388 28.28 5.67 -28.07
C LYS A 388 29.13 4.45 -27.70
N SER A 389 29.62 3.74 -28.70
CA SER A 389 30.64 2.72 -28.51
C SER A 389 31.97 3.35 -28.10
N LEU A 390 32.61 2.84 -27.03
CA LEU A 390 33.95 3.25 -26.59
C LEU A 390 35.04 3.15 -27.67
N LYS A 391 34.78 2.42 -28.77
CA LYS A 391 35.71 2.21 -29.88
C LYS A 391 35.62 3.27 -30.98
N GLU A 392 34.60 4.11 -30.95
CA GLU A 392 34.40 5.17 -31.95
C GLU A 392 35.07 6.45 -31.43
N SER A 393 36.06 6.99 -32.13
CA SER A 393 36.56 8.36 -31.88
C SER A 393 35.85 9.30 -32.85
N ALA A 394 35.30 10.40 -32.34
CA ALA A 394 34.74 11.45 -33.19
C ALA A 394 35.82 12.51 -33.40
N SER A 395 35.95 13.04 -34.62
CA SER A 395 36.89 14.13 -34.86
C SER A 395 36.34 15.45 -34.31
N LYS A 396 37.20 16.46 -34.12
CA LYS A 396 36.78 17.77 -33.59
C LYS A 396 35.75 18.41 -34.52
N GLY A 397 34.51 18.57 -34.04
CA GLY A 397 33.37 19.08 -34.82
C GLY A 397 32.41 18.03 -35.38
N GLU A 398 32.51 16.80 -34.88
CA GLU A 398 31.54 15.74 -35.13
C GLU A 398 31.02 15.18 -33.80
N ILE A 399 29.72 14.90 -33.72
CA ILE A 399 29.08 14.26 -32.58
C ILE A 399 28.40 12.98 -33.01
N TYR A 400 28.10 12.09 -32.05
CA TYR A 400 27.22 10.94 -32.27
C TYR A 400 25.91 11.14 -31.52
N GLY A 401 24.81 10.71 -32.13
CA GLY A 401 23.51 10.62 -31.47
C GLY A 401 22.36 10.48 -32.46
N VAL A 402 21.14 10.59 -31.94
CA VAL A 402 19.91 10.60 -32.74
C VAL A 402 19.41 12.04 -32.79
N MET A 403 19.55 12.68 -33.96
CA MET A 403 19.38 14.13 -34.16
C MET A 403 18.17 14.77 -33.43
N PRO A 404 16.94 14.22 -33.47
CA PRO A 404 15.80 14.77 -32.73
C PRO A 404 15.98 14.94 -31.22
N TYR A 405 16.81 14.13 -30.58
CA TYR A 405 17.02 14.18 -29.11
C TYR A 405 18.21 15.06 -28.74
N ILE A 406 19.03 15.47 -29.71
CA ILE A 406 20.22 16.27 -29.44
C ILE A 406 19.82 17.74 -29.25
N ALA A 407 20.31 18.35 -28.17
CA ALA A 407 19.99 19.73 -27.86
C ALA A 407 20.55 20.70 -28.92
N PRO A 408 19.86 21.83 -29.19
CA PRO A 408 20.26 22.84 -30.17
C PRO A 408 21.71 23.28 -30.07
N GLU A 409 22.19 23.59 -28.86
CA GLU A 409 23.54 24.06 -28.63
C GLU A 409 24.60 23.01 -29.01
N ILE A 410 24.29 21.73 -28.82
CA ILE A 410 25.19 20.63 -29.17
C ILE A 410 25.23 20.42 -30.69
N LEU A 411 24.09 20.58 -31.38
CA LEU A 411 24.05 20.60 -32.85
C LEU A 411 24.86 21.75 -33.44
N LEU A 412 25.00 22.86 -32.70
CA LEU A 412 25.84 24.02 -33.04
C LEU A 412 27.31 23.86 -32.61
N GLY A 413 27.69 22.69 -32.10
CA GLY A 413 29.07 22.31 -31.82
C GLY A 413 29.56 22.66 -30.41
N GLU A 414 28.67 23.03 -29.49
CA GLU A 414 29.00 23.14 -28.07
C GLU A 414 29.20 21.75 -27.42
N GLU A 415 29.85 21.71 -26.27
CA GLU A 415 30.08 20.48 -25.52
C GLU A 415 28.81 20.01 -24.80
N TYR A 416 28.68 18.69 -24.62
CA TYR A 416 27.55 18.10 -23.89
C TYR A 416 27.50 18.59 -22.44
N THR A 417 26.30 18.95 -21.99
CA THR A 417 26.02 19.43 -20.63
C THR A 417 24.83 18.70 -20.03
N GLN A 418 24.67 18.81 -18.70
CA GLN A 418 23.45 18.31 -18.03
C GLN A 418 22.18 18.94 -18.60
N ALA A 419 22.22 20.21 -19.01
CA ALA A 419 21.08 20.88 -19.63
C ALA A 419 20.70 20.26 -20.99
N ALA A 420 21.68 19.71 -21.73
CA ALA A 420 21.42 18.97 -22.97
C ALA A 420 20.73 17.62 -22.70
N ASP A 421 21.06 16.96 -21.58
CA ASP A 421 20.33 15.76 -21.15
C ASP A 421 18.87 16.09 -20.79
N ILE A 422 18.62 17.25 -20.16
CA ILE A 422 17.26 17.73 -19.87
C ILE A 422 16.46 17.98 -21.14
N TYR A 423 17.08 18.55 -22.18
CA TYR A 423 16.44 18.68 -23.50
C TYR A 423 16.00 17.33 -24.05
N SER A 424 16.91 16.35 -24.02
CA SER A 424 16.65 14.99 -24.48
C SER A 424 15.46 14.37 -23.74
N LEU A 425 15.37 14.59 -22.42
CA LEU A 425 14.23 14.16 -21.61
C LEU A 425 12.91 14.81 -22.08
N GLY A 426 12.92 16.11 -22.40
CA GLY A 426 11.74 16.79 -22.94
C GLY A 426 11.25 16.18 -24.26
N ILE A 427 12.16 15.78 -25.15
CA ILE A 427 11.82 15.07 -26.39
C ILE A 427 11.22 13.69 -26.07
N ILE A 428 11.82 12.94 -25.14
CA ILE A 428 11.28 11.65 -24.68
C ILE A 428 9.87 11.82 -24.10
N MET A 429 9.60 12.90 -23.37
CA MET A 429 8.27 13.19 -22.84
C MET A 429 7.23 13.34 -23.97
N THR A 430 7.60 13.93 -25.11
CA THR A 430 6.69 14.02 -26.27
C THR A 430 6.43 12.65 -26.92
N GLU A 431 7.45 11.79 -26.97
CA GLU A 431 7.31 10.41 -27.46
C GLU A 431 6.40 9.59 -26.53
N LEU A 432 6.56 9.72 -25.21
CA LEU A 432 5.70 9.05 -24.23
C LEU A 432 4.25 9.55 -24.31
N SER A 433 4.05 10.85 -24.58
CA SER A 433 2.73 11.44 -24.77
C SER A 433 2.01 10.92 -26.01
N THR A 434 2.72 10.79 -27.14
CA THR A 434 2.10 10.48 -28.44
C THR A 434 2.20 8.99 -28.82
N GLY A 435 3.09 8.23 -28.18
CA GLY A 435 3.51 6.90 -28.63
C GLY A 435 4.29 6.92 -29.94
N LYS A 436 4.65 8.09 -30.47
CA LYS A 436 5.32 8.24 -31.78
C LYS A 436 6.72 8.80 -31.59
N ARG A 437 7.65 8.28 -32.40
CA ARG A 437 9.00 8.83 -32.49
C ARG A 437 8.96 10.31 -32.92
N PRO A 438 9.85 11.17 -32.39
CA PRO A 438 9.88 12.58 -32.73
C PRO A 438 10.20 12.77 -34.23
N PHE A 439 9.50 13.71 -34.86
CA PHE A 439 9.63 14.03 -36.29
C PHE A 439 9.47 12.81 -37.24
N HIS A 440 8.62 11.84 -36.86
CA HIS A 440 8.33 10.67 -37.67
C HIS A 440 7.96 11.04 -39.11
N GLY A 441 8.64 10.42 -40.10
CA GLY A 441 8.46 10.72 -41.52
C GLY A 441 9.41 11.79 -42.10
N SER A 442 10.11 12.57 -41.26
CA SER A 442 11.06 13.58 -41.72
C SER A 442 12.48 13.02 -41.92
N PRO A 443 13.22 13.45 -42.96
CA PRO A 443 14.62 13.08 -43.13
C PRO A 443 15.51 13.77 -42.08
N PHE A 444 16.47 13.03 -41.51
CA PHE A 444 17.43 13.58 -40.53
C PHE A 444 18.64 14.17 -41.23
N ASN A 445 18.45 15.37 -41.78
CA ASN A 445 19.46 16.14 -42.52
C ASN A 445 19.75 17.48 -41.83
N SER A 446 20.69 18.25 -42.39
CA SER A 446 21.05 19.58 -41.90
C SER A 446 19.86 20.56 -41.84
N GLY A 447 18.85 20.39 -42.70
CA GLY A 447 17.62 21.17 -42.67
C GLY A 447 16.77 20.92 -41.42
N LEU A 448 16.59 19.66 -41.01
CA LEU A 448 15.90 19.35 -39.74
C LEU A 448 16.69 19.88 -38.54
N ALA A 449 18.02 19.70 -38.54
CA ALA A 449 18.88 20.25 -37.49
C ALA A 449 18.74 21.77 -37.37
N LEU A 450 18.73 22.49 -38.51
CA LEU A 450 18.52 23.93 -38.55
C LEU A 450 17.15 24.33 -37.96
N ASN A 451 16.09 23.61 -38.31
CA ASN A 451 14.76 23.87 -37.76
C ASN A 451 14.72 23.65 -36.24
N ILE A 452 15.37 22.61 -35.73
CA ILE A 452 15.49 22.34 -34.29
C ILE A 452 16.21 23.50 -33.58
N CYS A 453 17.33 23.98 -34.15
CA CYS A 453 18.06 25.14 -33.64
C CYS A 453 17.20 26.41 -33.62
N ASN A 454 16.31 26.56 -34.61
CA ASN A 454 15.33 27.64 -34.71
C ASN A 454 14.06 27.46 -33.85
N GLY A 455 14.01 26.45 -32.98
CA GLY A 455 12.91 26.27 -32.03
C GLY A 455 11.84 25.28 -32.46
N LEU A 456 12.01 24.53 -33.56
CA LEU A 456 11.08 23.46 -33.92
C LEU A 456 11.08 22.38 -32.82
N ARG A 457 9.89 21.99 -32.35
CA ARG A 457 9.68 20.92 -31.35
C ARG A 457 8.60 19.94 -31.81
N PRO A 458 8.66 18.68 -31.38
CA PRO A 458 7.57 17.73 -31.59
C PRO A 458 6.31 18.13 -30.79
N GLY A 459 5.14 17.77 -31.33
CA GLY A 459 3.85 18.01 -30.68
C GLY A 459 3.47 16.95 -29.65
N PHE A 460 2.37 17.19 -28.92
CA PHE A 460 1.82 16.30 -27.89
C PHE A 460 0.48 15.71 -28.34
N SER A 461 0.05 14.62 -27.69
CA SER A 461 -1.32 14.10 -27.85
C SER A 461 -2.36 15.06 -27.28
N GLU A 462 -3.57 15.06 -27.83
CA GLU A 462 -4.67 15.98 -27.45
C GLU A 462 -5.01 15.90 -25.95
N LYS A 463 -5.01 14.70 -25.35
CA LYS A 463 -5.33 14.54 -23.92
C LYS A 463 -4.13 14.68 -22.98
N THR A 464 -2.97 15.07 -23.49
CA THR A 464 -1.77 15.21 -22.64
C THR A 464 -2.01 16.27 -21.57
N PRO A 465 -1.72 15.99 -20.28
CA PRO A 465 -1.96 16.95 -19.21
C PRO A 465 -1.20 18.26 -19.42
N LYS A 466 -1.85 19.40 -19.17
CA LYS A 466 -1.25 20.73 -19.34
C LYS A 466 0.05 20.90 -18.56
N CYS A 467 0.08 20.44 -17.30
CA CYS A 467 1.28 20.51 -16.45
C CYS A 467 2.44 19.65 -16.98
N TYR A 468 2.14 18.57 -17.72
CA TYR A 468 3.13 17.73 -18.38
C TYR A 468 3.72 18.42 -19.62
N ILE A 469 2.84 19.03 -20.45
CA ILE A 469 3.25 19.83 -21.61
C ILE A 469 4.13 21.00 -21.19
N GLU A 470 3.73 21.73 -20.15
CA GLU A 470 4.48 22.87 -19.64
C GLU A 470 5.90 22.45 -19.19
N LEU A 471 6.03 21.37 -18.43
CA LEU A 471 7.33 20.85 -18.01
C LEU A 471 8.17 20.38 -19.20
N ALA A 472 7.57 19.66 -20.15
CA ALA A 472 8.27 19.18 -21.34
C ALA A 472 8.78 20.36 -22.20
N ASN A 473 7.98 21.41 -22.37
CA ASN A 473 8.39 22.63 -23.07
C ASN A 473 9.53 23.36 -22.35
N GLN A 474 9.48 23.46 -21.01
CA GLN A 474 10.60 24.00 -20.21
C GLN A 474 11.88 23.18 -20.40
N CYS A 475 11.77 21.85 -20.44
CA CYS A 475 12.90 20.97 -20.71
C CYS A 475 13.49 21.20 -22.11
N MET A 476 12.63 21.45 -23.10
CA MET A 476 13.01 21.67 -24.49
C MET A 476 13.33 23.13 -24.85
N ASP A 477 13.49 24.03 -23.88
CA ASP A 477 13.81 25.44 -24.14
C ASP A 477 15.10 25.56 -24.98
N SER A 478 15.11 26.43 -25.98
CA SER A 478 16.29 26.65 -26.82
C SER A 478 17.47 27.20 -26.02
N ASN A 479 17.23 27.96 -24.96
CA ASN A 479 18.26 28.43 -24.05
C ASN A 479 18.50 27.40 -22.93
N PRO A 480 19.69 26.78 -22.85
CA PRO A 480 19.98 25.78 -21.83
C PRO A 480 19.86 26.31 -20.38
N ARG A 481 19.99 27.63 -20.16
CA ARG A 481 19.85 28.25 -18.83
C ARG A 481 18.42 28.32 -18.32
N ASN A 482 17.43 28.21 -19.21
CA ASN A 482 16.01 28.22 -18.84
C ASN A 482 15.49 26.81 -18.50
N ARG A 483 16.27 25.77 -18.80
CA ARG A 483 15.87 24.39 -18.57
C ARG A 483 15.93 24.07 -17.07
N PRO A 484 14.96 23.32 -16.52
CA PRO A 484 14.95 22.96 -15.11
C PRO A 484 16.10 22.00 -14.77
N SER A 485 16.50 21.94 -13.50
CA SER A 485 17.47 20.94 -13.06
C SER A 485 16.83 19.55 -12.99
N ALA A 486 17.65 18.49 -13.07
CA ALA A 486 17.17 17.12 -12.85
C ALA A 486 16.47 16.95 -11.48
N LYS A 487 16.89 17.71 -10.46
CA LYS A 487 16.28 17.72 -9.13
C LYS A 487 14.87 18.30 -9.17
N ASP A 488 14.65 19.39 -9.90
CA ASP A 488 13.34 20.03 -10.03
C ASP A 488 12.35 19.11 -10.75
N ILE A 489 12.80 18.46 -11.82
CA ILE A 489 12.02 17.48 -12.57
C ILE A 489 11.65 16.28 -11.69
N SER A 490 12.63 15.72 -10.97
CA SER A 490 12.41 14.61 -10.04
C SER A 490 11.38 14.97 -8.96
N SER A 491 11.45 16.19 -8.43
CA SER A 491 10.48 16.70 -7.46
C SER A 491 9.07 16.79 -8.05
N LYS A 492 8.91 17.35 -9.26
CA LYS A 492 7.61 17.41 -9.96
C LYS A 492 7.04 16.02 -10.23
N PHE A 493 7.86 15.10 -10.72
CA PHE A 493 7.45 13.71 -10.96
C PHE A 493 7.04 13.00 -9.66
N SER A 494 7.78 13.24 -8.57
CA SER A 494 7.44 12.68 -7.26
C SER A 494 6.11 13.22 -6.75
N LYS A 495 5.84 14.53 -6.91
CA LYS A 495 4.54 15.13 -6.60
C LYS A 495 3.41 14.49 -7.42
N TRP A 496 3.55 14.41 -8.74
CA TRP A 496 2.52 13.81 -9.60
C TRP A 496 2.28 12.33 -9.26
N ARG A 497 3.34 11.59 -8.96
CA ARG A 497 3.24 10.20 -8.50
C ARG A 497 2.47 10.11 -7.18
N MET A 498 2.71 11.01 -6.23
CA MET A 498 1.97 11.06 -4.98
C MET A 498 0.49 11.34 -5.20
N ILE A 499 0.15 12.34 -6.01
CA ILE A 499 -1.23 12.68 -6.40
C ILE A 499 -1.92 11.45 -7.00
N LEU A 500 -1.28 10.74 -7.93
CA LEU A 500 -1.87 9.55 -8.55
C LEU A 500 -2.10 8.42 -7.54
N MET A 501 -1.24 8.28 -6.53
CA MET A 501 -1.28 7.18 -5.57
C MET A 501 -2.17 7.46 -4.35
N MET A 502 -2.32 8.70 -3.90
CA MET A 502 -3.10 9.03 -2.71
C MET A 502 -4.61 8.84 -2.97
N PRO A 503 -5.33 8.10 -2.08
CA PRO A 503 -6.78 7.96 -2.22
C PRO A 503 -7.57 9.12 -1.62
N TRP A 504 -7.00 9.90 -0.69
CA TRP A 504 -7.66 10.99 0.05
C TRP A 504 -7.24 12.39 -0.42
N ILE A 505 -7.14 12.60 -1.73
CA ILE A 505 -6.79 13.93 -2.29
C ILE A 505 -7.86 14.94 -1.89
N SER A 506 -7.44 16.06 -1.31
CA SER A 506 -8.35 17.03 -0.71
C SER A 506 -8.57 18.30 -1.52
N ASN A 507 -7.74 18.57 -2.55
CA ASN A 507 -7.87 19.77 -3.37
C ASN A 507 -8.33 19.44 -4.81
N ASN A 508 -9.18 20.30 -5.37
CA ASN A 508 -9.71 20.24 -6.72
C ASN A 508 -8.60 20.23 -7.79
N GLU A 509 -7.56 21.05 -7.64
CA GLU A 509 -6.48 21.14 -8.64
C GLU A 509 -5.71 19.82 -8.78
N GLU A 510 -5.37 19.18 -7.66
CA GLU A 510 -4.68 17.88 -7.66
C GLU A 510 -5.58 16.76 -8.20
N SER A 511 -6.87 16.85 -7.93
CA SER A 511 -7.87 15.94 -8.49
C SER A 511 -7.98 16.09 -10.01
N ASP A 512 -7.86 17.31 -10.54
CA ASP A 512 -7.83 17.58 -11.98
C ASP A 512 -6.56 17.03 -12.63
N ILE A 513 -5.40 17.22 -11.98
CA ILE A 513 -4.14 16.61 -12.40
C ILE A 513 -4.31 15.09 -12.48
N LYS A 514 -4.83 14.45 -11.42
CA LYS A 514 -5.06 12.99 -11.41
C LYS A 514 -5.95 12.53 -12.56
N ARG A 515 -7.10 13.20 -12.76
CA ARG A 515 -8.05 12.85 -13.83
C ARG A 515 -7.42 12.99 -15.22
N SER A 516 -6.68 14.08 -15.47
CA SER A 516 -6.02 14.31 -16.76
C SER A 516 -4.96 13.23 -17.07
N PHE A 517 -4.11 12.86 -16.10
CA PHE A 517 -3.14 11.78 -16.28
C PHE A 517 -3.80 10.41 -16.53
N ILE A 518 -4.90 10.09 -15.85
CA ILE A 518 -5.66 8.85 -16.09
C ILE A 518 -6.24 8.84 -17.52
N SER A 519 -6.84 9.96 -17.94
CA SER A 519 -7.41 10.11 -19.29
C SER A 519 -6.36 9.94 -20.40
N ALA A 520 -5.19 10.56 -20.24
CA ALA A 520 -4.06 10.43 -21.18
C ALA A 520 -3.56 8.98 -21.28
N ASN A 521 -3.47 8.27 -20.16
CA ASN A 521 -3.02 6.88 -20.14
C ASN A 521 -3.99 5.93 -20.86
N GLU A 522 -5.31 6.16 -20.80
CA GLU A 522 -6.28 5.36 -21.55
C GLU A 522 -6.17 5.60 -23.06
N GLU A 523 -5.92 6.84 -23.49
CA GLU A 523 -5.71 7.17 -24.91
C GLU A 523 -4.47 6.48 -25.50
N ILE A 524 -3.34 6.50 -24.78
CA ILE A 524 -2.10 5.85 -25.21
C ILE A 524 -2.32 4.34 -25.44
N LYS A 525 -3.10 3.67 -24.57
CA LYS A 525 -3.42 2.23 -24.74
C LYS A 525 -4.22 1.94 -26.01
N THR A 526 -5.13 2.84 -26.39
CA THR A 526 -5.97 2.67 -27.59
C THR A 526 -5.23 3.01 -28.88
N THR A 527 -4.14 3.76 -28.79
CA THR A 527 -3.32 4.15 -29.92
C THR A 527 -2.34 3.01 -30.24
N GLN A 528 -2.83 1.94 -30.87
CA GLN A 528 -1.97 0.84 -31.35
C GLN A 528 -0.90 1.38 -32.30
N ILE A 529 0.37 1.25 -31.92
CA ILE A 529 1.49 1.69 -32.76
C ILE A 529 1.87 0.55 -33.70
N ILE A 530 1.38 0.59 -34.94
CA ILE A 530 1.93 -0.20 -36.04
C ILE A 530 3.16 0.56 -36.52
N PHE A 531 4.37 0.06 -36.23
CA PHE A 531 5.59 0.56 -36.85
C PHE A 531 5.84 -0.23 -38.15
N PRO A 532 5.67 0.36 -39.35
CA PRO A 532 6.22 -0.24 -40.54
C PRO A 532 7.75 -0.27 -40.40
N ASN A 533 8.34 -1.44 -40.66
CA ASN A 533 9.76 -1.79 -40.46
C ASN A 533 10.81 -0.87 -41.13
N LEU A 534 10.41 0.19 -41.86
CA LEU A 534 11.30 0.90 -42.78
C LEU A 534 12.08 2.10 -42.18
N GLN A 535 11.71 2.63 -40.99
CA GLN A 535 12.35 3.84 -40.43
C GLN A 535 13.15 3.64 -39.13
N ASN A 536 13.19 2.43 -38.55
CA ASN A 536 13.91 2.20 -37.29
C ASN A 536 15.41 2.50 -37.37
N SER A 537 16.02 2.39 -38.56
CA SER A 537 17.44 2.69 -38.73
C SER A 537 17.78 4.17 -38.51
N LEU A 538 16.85 5.12 -38.75
CA LEU A 538 17.10 6.55 -38.56
C LEU A 538 17.22 6.93 -37.09
N TYR A 539 16.60 6.14 -36.21
CA TYR A 539 16.60 6.35 -34.76
C TYR A 539 17.69 5.55 -34.06
N THR A 540 18.79 5.25 -34.76
CA THR A 540 20.02 4.72 -34.18
C THR A 540 21.07 5.83 -34.13
N SER A 541 21.97 5.78 -33.15
CA SER A 541 23.09 6.73 -33.03
C SER A 541 23.88 6.79 -34.33
N ARG A 542 24.14 8.00 -34.84
CA ARG A 542 24.90 8.24 -36.08
C ARG A 542 25.82 9.44 -35.92
N LEU A 543 26.86 9.49 -36.74
CA LEU A 543 27.74 10.66 -36.86
C LEU A 543 26.96 11.86 -37.41
N ILE A 544 27.11 13.01 -36.77
CA ILE A 544 26.50 14.28 -37.14
C ILE A 544 27.60 15.34 -37.23
N ASN A 545 27.69 16.00 -38.38
CA ASN A 545 28.67 17.06 -38.64
C ASN A 545 28.15 18.40 -38.10
N THR A 546 28.63 18.82 -36.93
CA THR A 546 28.17 20.06 -36.28
C THR A 546 28.75 21.31 -36.93
N LYS A 547 29.92 21.20 -37.60
CA LYS A 547 30.50 22.32 -38.35
C LYS A 547 29.61 22.75 -39.51
N GLU A 548 29.10 21.80 -40.28
CA GLU A 548 28.21 22.07 -41.41
C GLU A 548 26.90 22.74 -40.94
N ILE A 549 26.32 22.22 -39.85
CA ILE A 549 25.10 22.77 -39.25
C ILE A 549 25.34 24.19 -38.74
N LYS A 550 26.44 24.42 -38.02
CA LYS A 550 26.81 25.75 -37.50
C LYS A 550 26.99 26.78 -38.61
N LEU A 551 27.74 26.46 -39.66
CA LEU A 551 27.94 27.34 -40.82
C LEU A 551 26.62 27.71 -41.51
N THR A 552 25.74 26.71 -41.66
CA THR A 552 24.41 26.89 -42.25
C THR A 552 23.55 27.80 -41.36
N TYR A 553 23.60 27.62 -40.04
CA TYR A 553 22.87 28.43 -39.07
C TYR A 553 23.35 29.89 -39.04
N GLU A 554 24.66 30.12 -39.00
CA GLU A 554 25.25 31.47 -39.03
C GLU A 554 24.89 32.22 -40.32
N SER A 555 24.87 31.51 -41.45
CA SER A 555 24.46 32.08 -42.75
C SER A 555 22.96 32.45 -42.76
N TYR A 556 22.11 31.59 -42.21
CA TYR A 556 20.68 31.82 -42.08
C TYR A 556 20.36 33.03 -41.17
N GLU A 557 20.96 33.10 -39.98
CA GLU A 557 20.77 34.22 -39.05
C GLU A 557 21.27 35.54 -39.68
N SER A 558 22.42 35.51 -40.36
CA SER A 558 22.93 36.69 -41.10
C SER A 558 21.96 37.17 -42.19
N ALA A 559 21.29 36.26 -42.90
CA ALA A 559 20.28 36.61 -43.91
C ALA A 559 18.99 37.18 -43.28
N LYS A 560 18.55 36.62 -42.16
CA LYS A 560 17.40 37.11 -41.38
C LYS A 560 17.61 38.53 -40.86
N PHE A 561 18.81 38.83 -40.36
CA PHE A 561 19.17 40.18 -39.95
C PHE A 561 19.18 41.16 -41.12
N ARG A 562 19.69 40.77 -42.30
CA ARG A 562 19.67 41.63 -43.50
C ARG A 562 18.26 41.87 -44.06
N GLY A 563 17.35 40.91 -43.91
CA GLY A 563 15.95 41.04 -44.37
C GLY A 563 15.07 41.96 -43.51
N ASN A 564 15.45 42.26 -42.27
CA ASN A 564 14.72 43.17 -41.37
C ASN A 564 15.11 44.66 -41.51
N PHE A 565 16.04 44.98 -42.43
CA PHE A 565 16.48 46.35 -42.72
C PHE A 565 16.05 46.88 -44.10
N ASN A 566 15.13 46.19 -44.79
CA ASN A 566 14.54 46.63 -46.05
C ASN A 566 13.06 46.95 -45.93
#